data_AF-A0A1J3F541-F1
#
_entry.id   AF-A0A1J3F541-F1
#
_cell.length_a   1.000
_cell.length_b   1.000
_cell.length_c   1.000
_cell.angle_alpha   90.00
_cell.angle_beta   90.00
_cell.angle_gamma   90.00
#
_symmetry.space_group_name_H-M   'P 1'
#
loop_
_entity.id
_entity.type
_entity.pdbx_description
1 polymer ?
#
loop_
_entity_poly.entity_id
_entity_poly.type
_entity_poly.pdbx_seq_one_letter_code
_entity_poly.pdbx_strand_id
1 'polypeptide(L)'
;MNHRLAGIISPLGHITTDPFRSSAKPPLPVYSQTTINHLKSLTGLEVSPGLTNQEISAVESSLGFSFPLDLRSILQAGVPVGTDFPNWRSGSTRNSLFFLFKIPLIHISNIVTRNGFWVDS
;
A
#
# COMPACT_ATOMS: atom_id res chain seq x y z
N MET A 1 64.91 19.57 18.56
CA MET A 1 63.84 18.72 19.14
C MET A 1 62.58 19.55 19.20
N ASN A 2 61.41 19.22 18.66
CA ASN A 2 60.87 17.94 18.25
C ASN A 2 59.40 18.16 17.73
N HIS A 3 59.04 17.50 16.60
CA HIS A 3 57.70 17.10 16.06
C HIS A 3 56.54 18.14 15.89
N ARG A 4 56.01 18.49 14.68
CA ARG A 4 55.10 17.78 13.72
C ARG A 4 53.83 17.22 14.42
N LEU A 5 52.54 17.40 14.06
CA LEU A 5 51.73 17.48 12.81
C LEU A 5 50.35 18.14 13.13
N ALA A 6 49.78 19.03 12.30
CA ALA A 6 48.69 18.84 11.31
C ALA A 6 47.36 18.20 11.80
N GLY A 7 46.23 18.92 11.61
CA GLY A 7 44.84 18.43 11.72
C GLY A 7 43.83 19.60 11.81
N ILE A 8 43.27 20.14 10.73
CA ILE A 8 42.11 19.65 9.95
C ILE A 8 40.75 20.12 10.53
N ILE A 9 40.11 21.02 9.76
CA ILE A 9 38.67 21.21 9.50
C ILE A 9 37.79 21.92 10.55
N SER A 10 37.40 23.14 10.20
CA SER A 10 36.16 23.80 10.63
C SER A 10 34.93 23.04 10.09
N PRO A 11 33.90 22.72 10.88
CA PRO A 11 32.63 22.27 10.35
C PRO A 11 31.56 23.35 10.58
N LEU A 12 31.26 24.12 9.55
CA LEU A 12 29.93 24.70 9.38
C LEU A 12 29.49 24.34 7.96
N GLY A 13 29.27 23.04 7.80
CA GLY A 13 28.76 22.44 6.59
C GLY A 13 27.31 22.82 6.37
N HIS A 14 27.06 23.22 5.13
CA HIS A 14 25.86 22.91 4.37
C HIS A 14 24.54 23.52 4.89
N ILE A 15 24.23 24.70 4.34
CA ILE A 15 22.85 25.07 4.05
C ILE A 15 22.33 24.02 3.06
N THR A 16 21.79 22.91 3.56
CA THR A 16 20.92 22.04 2.75
C THR A 16 19.61 22.80 2.57
N THR A 17 19.51 23.47 1.44
CA THR A 17 18.25 23.77 0.77
C THR A 17 17.42 22.49 0.76
N ASP A 18 16.36 22.43 1.57
CA ASP A 18 15.37 21.37 1.58
C ASP A 18 14.45 21.56 0.36
N PRO A 19 14.58 20.75 -0.71
CA PRO A 19 13.73 20.88 -1.87
C PRO A 19 12.63 19.84 -1.74
N PHE A 20 11.44 20.31 -1.39
CA PHE A 20 10.18 19.72 -1.80
C PHE A 20 9.91 18.27 -1.33
N ARG A 21 9.14 18.17 -0.25
CA ARG A 21 7.93 17.34 -0.33
C ARG A 21 6.73 18.07 0.23
N SER A 22 6.33 19.08 -0.55
CA SER A 22 4.94 19.55 -0.56
C SER A 22 4.04 18.31 -0.64
N SER A 23 3.25 18.10 0.40
CA SER A 23 2.18 17.10 0.47
C SER A 23 1.02 17.54 -0.45
N ALA A 24 1.35 17.78 -1.72
CA ALA A 24 0.37 18.05 -2.76
C ALA A 24 -0.12 16.68 -3.22
N LYS A 25 -1.25 16.26 -2.65
CA LYS A 25 -1.99 15.09 -3.12
C LYS A 25 -2.19 15.23 -4.63
N PRO A 26 -1.56 14.38 -5.47
CA PRO A 26 -1.69 14.52 -6.92
C PRO A 26 -3.14 14.30 -7.35
N PRO A 27 -3.57 14.85 -8.51
CA PRO A 27 -4.89 14.57 -9.07
C PRO A 27 -5.10 13.06 -9.22
N LEU A 28 -6.18 12.59 -8.59
CA LEU A 28 -6.55 11.18 -8.41
C LEU A 28 -6.51 10.28 -9.69
N PRO A 29 -6.72 10.76 -10.94
CA PRO A 29 -6.71 9.88 -12.12
C PRO A 29 -5.32 9.38 -12.54
N VAL A 30 -4.23 10.05 -12.12
CA VAL A 30 -2.88 9.75 -12.64
C VAL A 30 -2.29 8.52 -11.96
N TYR A 31 -2.60 8.31 -10.68
CA TYR A 31 -2.05 7.20 -9.89
C TYR A 31 -2.72 5.86 -10.21
N SER A 32 -4.01 5.86 -10.55
CA SER A 32 -4.74 4.63 -10.86
C SER A 32 -4.16 3.93 -12.09
N GLN A 33 -3.92 4.66 -13.18
CA GLN A 33 -3.35 4.09 -14.40
C GLN A 33 -1.94 3.56 -14.21
N THR A 34 -1.08 4.27 -13.48
CA THR A 34 0.27 3.80 -13.17
C THR A 34 0.26 2.54 -12.32
N THR A 35 -0.64 2.47 -11.33
CA THR A 35 -0.83 1.27 -10.50
C THR A 35 -1.29 0.08 -11.34
N ILE A 36 -2.28 0.27 -12.22
CA ILE A 36 -2.78 -0.81 -13.08
C ILE A 36 -1.72 -1.26 -14.10
N ASN A 37 -0.97 -0.32 -14.68
CA ASN A 37 0.13 -0.67 -15.59
C ASN A 37 1.23 -1.45 -14.87
N HIS A 38 1.54 -1.07 -13.63
CA HIS A 38 2.48 -1.81 -12.80
C HIS A 38 1.96 -3.22 -12.49
N LEU A 39 0.68 -3.38 -12.11
CA LEU A 39 0.07 -4.69 -11.90
C LEU A 39 0.13 -5.57 -13.14
N LYS A 40 -0.16 -5.02 -14.33
CA LYS A 40 -0.05 -5.73 -15.61
C LYS A 40 1.39 -6.15 -15.96
N SER A 41 2.39 -5.42 -15.44
CA SER A 41 3.80 -5.76 -15.65
C SER A 41 4.28 -6.92 -14.77
N LEU A 42 3.52 -7.27 -13.72
CA LEU A 42 3.84 -8.41 -12.86
C LEU A 42 3.50 -9.72 -13.58
N THR A 43 4.45 -10.65 -13.59
CA THR A 43 4.28 -11.95 -14.22
C THR A 43 3.27 -12.82 -13.47
N GLY A 44 2.32 -13.40 -14.21
CA GLY A 44 1.30 -14.31 -13.66
C GLY A 44 0.06 -13.62 -13.08
N LEU A 45 -0.10 -12.31 -13.26
CA LEU A 45 -1.27 -11.56 -12.81
C LEU A 45 -2.16 -11.13 -13.97
N GLU A 46 -3.39 -11.63 -14.00
CA GLU A 46 -4.42 -11.18 -14.95
C GLU A 46 -5.15 -9.96 -14.40
N VAL A 47 -5.27 -8.88 -15.18
CA VAL A 47 -6.00 -7.67 -14.79
C VAL A 47 -7.23 -7.52 -15.66
N SER A 48 -8.40 -7.69 -15.04
CA SER A 48 -9.71 -7.52 -15.67
C SER A 48 -10.09 -6.03 -15.76
N PRO A 49 -10.98 -5.65 -16.69
CA PRO A 49 -11.51 -4.28 -16.76
C PRO A 49 -12.03 -3.82 -15.40
N GLY A 50 -11.81 -2.54 -15.08
CA GLY A 50 -12.23 -1.98 -13.82
C GLY A 50 -13.75 -2.04 -13.60
N LEU A 51 -14.15 -1.81 -12.36
CA LEU A 51 -15.55 -1.83 -11.95
C LEU A 51 -16.26 -0.56 -12.40
N THR A 52 -17.51 -0.69 -12.79
CA THR A 52 -18.41 0.45 -13.02
C THR A 52 -18.83 1.09 -11.69
N ASN A 53 -19.32 2.33 -11.74
CA ASN A 53 -19.85 3.02 -10.56
C ASN A 53 -20.98 2.23 -9.86
N GLN A 54 -21.81 1.52 -10.65
CA GLN A 54 -22.89 0.68 -10.14
C GLN A 54 -22.35 -0.53 -9.39
N GLU A 55 -21.36 -1.24 -9.97
CA GLU A 55 -20.70 -2.37 -9.32
C GLU A 55 -20.01 -1.94 -8.02
N ILE A 56 -19.33 -0.80 -8.01
CA ILE A 56 -18.71 -0.24 -6.80
C ILE A 56 -19.76 0.02 -5.73
N SER A 57 -20.87 0.67 -6.09
CA SER A 57 -21.94 0.97 -5.13
C SER A 57 -22.58 -0.30 -4.56
N ALA A 58 -22.72 -1.36 -5.38
CA ALA A 58 -23.19 -2.67 -4.95
C ALA A 58 -22.21 -3.34 -3.99
N VAL A 59 -20.90 -3.25 -4.26
CA VAL A 59 -19.86 -3.78 -3.38
C VAL A 59 -19.82 -3.02 -2.05
N GLU A 60 -19.89 -1.70 -2.06
CA GLU A 60 -19.93 -0.88 -0.85
C GLU A 60 -21.15 -1.18 0.02
N SER A 61 -22.31 -1.32 -0.62
CA SER A 61 -23.55 -1.74 0.05
C SER A 61 -23.43 -3.15 0.61
N SER A 62 -22.82 -4.06 -0.16
CA SER A 62 -22.57 -5.43 0.27
C SER A 62 -21.61 -5.47 1.45
N LEU A 63 -20.53 -4.69 1.46
CA LEU A 63 -19.52 -4.69 2.51
C LEU A 63 -19.92 -3.87 3.75
N GLY A 64 -20.83 -2.89 3.59
CA GLY A 64 -21.27 -2.00 4.65
C GLY A 64 -20.32 -0.82 4.90
N PHE A 65 -19.47 -0.46 3.93
CA PHE A 65 -18.59 0.71 4.01
C PHE A 65 -18.38 1.32 2.62
N SER A 66 -18.12 2.63 2.58
CA SER A 66 -17.82 3.36 1.35
C SER A 66 -16.32 3.43 1.10
N PHE A 67 -15.89 3.19 -0.13
CA PHE A 67 -14.50 3.34 -0.52
C PHE A 67 -14.13 4.81 -0.66
N PRO A 68 -12.91 5.20 -0.28
CA PRO A 68 -12.39 6.52 -0.60
C PRO A 68 -12.30 6.70 -2.13
N LEU A 69 -12.45 7.95 -2.60
CA LEU A 69 -12.45 8.30 -4.03
C LEU A 69 -11.19 7.81 -4.77
N ASP A 70 -10.06 7.74 -4.08
CA ASP A 70 -8.79 7.24 -4.59
C ASP A 70 -8.87 5.74 -4.93
N LEU A 71 -9.33 4.93 -3.97
CA LEU A 71 -9.51 3.49 -4.18
C LEU A 71 -10.57 3.21 -5.24
N ARG A 72 -11.66 3.99 -5.29
CA ARG A 72 -12.64 3.89 -6.39
C ARG A 72 -11.99 4.11 -7.74
N SER A 73 -11.13 5.13 -7.87
CA SER A 73 -10.44 5.44 -9.12
C SER A 73 -9.51 4.31 -9.57
N ILE A 74 -8.86 3.63 -8.62
CA ILE A 74 -8.03 2.45 -8.88
C ILE A 74 -8.89 1.26 -9.33
N LEU A 75 -9.95 0.94 -8.59
CA LEU A 75 -10.87 -0.15 -8.92
C LEU A 75 -11.57 0.08 -10.28
N GLN A 76 -11.82 1.32 -10.66
CA GLN A 76 -12.35 1.71 -11.97
C GLN A 76 -11.33 1.59 -13.10
N ALA A 77 -10.05 1.76 -12.81
CA ALA A 77 -8.99 1.61 -13.80
C ALA A 77 -8.71 0.14 -14.13
N GLY A 78 -8.82 -0.75 -13.15
CA GLY A 78 -8.61 -2.19 -13.35
C GLY A 78 -8.69 -2.96 -12.05
N VAL A 79 -9.06 -4.24 -12.15
CA VAL A 79 -9.07 -5.13 -10.99
C VAL A 79 -8.22 -6.38 -11.26
N PRO A 80 -7.24 -6.68 -10.40
CA PRO A 80 -6.50 -7.92 -10.50
C PRO A 80 -7.42 -9.11 -10.22
N VAL A 81 -7.25 -10.17 -11.01
CA VAL A 81 -7.96 -11.44 -10.87
C VAL A 81 -6.94 -12.51 -10.56
N GLY A 82 -7.12 -13.19 -9.43
CA GLY A 82 -6.23 -14.24 -8.97
C GLY A 82 -6.71 -14.80 -7.65
N THR A 83 -6.11 -15.90 -7.20
CA THR A 83 -6.42 -16.54 -5.91
C THR A 83 -6.09 -15.65 -4.72
N ASP A 84 -5.08 -14.80 -4.85
CA ASP A 84 -4.61 -13.90 -3.80
C ASP A 84 -5.33 -12.55 -3.79
N PHE A 85 -6.21 -12.30 -4.78
CA PHE A 85 -6.95 -11.05 -4.91
C PHE A 85 -8.46 -11.28 -4.67
N PRO A 86 -9.14 -10.32 -4.01
CA PRO A 86 -10.57 -10.42 -3.82
C PRO A 86 -11.30 -10.30 -5.17
N ASN A 87 -12.18 -11.25 -5.46
CA ASN A 87 -13.04 -11.16 -6.63
C ASN A 87 -14.20 -10.19 -6.36
N TRP A 88 -14.00 -8.93 -6.72
CA TRP A 88 -14.97 -7.84 -6.52
C TRP A 88 -16.31 -8.02 -7.25
N ARG A 89 -16.33 -8.80 -8.34
CA ARG A 89 -17.57 -9.11 -9.09
C ARG A 89 -18.32 -10.30 -8.53
N SER A 90 -17.69 -11.06 -7.64
CA SER A 90 -18.32 -12.17 -6.95
C SER A 90 -18.87 -11.72 -5.60
N GLY A 91 -20.07 -12.20 -5.26
CA GLY A 91 -20.70 -11.96 -3.95
C GLY A 91 -19.86 -12.44 -2.75
N SER A 92 -18.81 -13.22 -2.99
CA SER A 92 -17.84 -13.68 -1.98
C SER A 92 -16.79 -12.64 -1.55
N THR A 93 -16.83 -11.41 -2.09
CA THR A 93 -15.87 -10.33 -1.77
C THR A 93 -15.68 -10.13 -0.27
N ARG A 94 -16.78 -10.16 0.52
CA ARG A 94 -16.71 -9.99 1.98
C ARG A 94 -15.81 -11.05 2.65
N ASN A 95 -16.00 -12.31 2.28
CA ASN A 95 -15.30 -13.42 2.91
C ASN A 95 -13.83 -13.43 2.51
N SER A 96 -13.51 -13.25 1.22
CA SER A 96 -12.12 -13.18 0.76
C SER A 96 -11.37 -12.02 1.41
N LEU A 97 -12.00 -10.85 1.49
CA LEU A 97 -11.42 -9.67 2.14
C LEU A 97 -11.16 -9.93 3.63
N PHE A 98 -12.11 -10.56 4.33
CA PHE A 98 -11.94 -10.93 5.72
C PHE A 98 -10.73 -11.86 5.92
N PHE A 99 -10.58 -12.90 5.10
CA PHE A 99 -9.42 -13.79 5.17
C PHE A 99 -8.10 -13.05 4.89
N LEU A 100 -8.04 -12.25 3.82
CA LEU A 100 -6.84 -11.49 3.45
C LEU A 100 -6.37 -10.54 4.56
N PHE A 101 -7.30 -9.92 5.30
CA PHE A 101 -6.96 -9.08 6.45
C PHE A 101 -6.70 -9.85 7.75
N LYS A 102 -7.37 -10.98 7.98
CA LYS A 102 -7.19 -11.77 9.21
C LYS A 102 -5.86 -12.51 9.24
N ILE A 103 -5.40 -13.03 8.10
CA ILE A 103 -4.15 -13.80 7.99
C ILE A 103 -2.93 -13.03 8.57
N PRO A 104 -2.61 -11.79 8.14
CA PRO A 104 -1.46 -11.06 8.67
C PRO A 104 -1.63 -10.73 10.16
N LEU A 105 -2.84 -10.43 10.62
CA LEU A 105 -3.10 -10.18 12.04
C LEU A 105 -2.85 -11.44 12.90
N ILE A 106 -3.33 -12.60 12.45
CA ILE A 106 -3.10 -13.88 13.12
C ILE A 106 -1.60 -14.21 13.10
N HIS A 107 -0.93 -13.97 11.98
CA HIS A 107 0.49 -14.22 11.83
C HIS A 107 1.33 -13.38 12.80
N ILE A 108 1.08 -12.06 12.87
CA ILE A 108 1.74 -11.17 13.83
C ILE A 108 1.44 -11.57 15.27
N SER A 109 0.18 -11.88 15.59
CA SER A 109 -0.19 -12.35 16.93
C SER A 109 0.60 -13.61 17.32
N ASN A 110 0.72 -14.58 16.41
CA ASN A 110 1.45 -15.82 16.65
C ASN A 110 2.96 -15.58 16.83
N ILE A 111 3.55 -14.66 16.04
CA ILE A 111 4.94 -14.23 16.22
C ILE A 111 5.16 -13.63 17.60
N VAL A 112 4.27 -12.73 18.04
CA VAL A 112 4.36 -12.06 19.34
C VAL A 112 4.26 -13.06 20.49
N THR A 113 3.31 -14.00 20.43
CA THR A 113 3.14 -15.05 21.45
C THR A 113 4.33 -16.02 21.47
N ARG A 114 4.88 -16.41 20.31
CA ARG A 114 5.97 -17.40 20.23
C ARG A 114 7.34 -16.84 20.55
N ASN A 115 7.59 -15.58 20.19
CA ASN A 115 8.91 -14.98 20.33
C ASN A 115 9.09 -14.25 21.67
N GLY A 116 8.13 -14.35 22.59
CA GLY A 116 8.26 -13.77 23.95
C GLY A 116 8.51 -12.27 23.91
N PHE A 117 7.83 -11.54 23.02
CA PHE A 117 8.01 -10.07 22.91
C PHE A 117 7.53 -9.32 24.16
N TRP A 118 6.67 -9.94 24.96
CA TRP A 118 6.26 -9.41 26.25
C TRP A 118 7.23 -9.90 27.33
N VAL A 119 7.73 -8.97 28.16
CA VAL A 119 8.41 -9.32 29.42
C VAL A 119 7.39 -10.04 30.30
N ASP A 120 7.74 -11.24 30.76
CA ASP A 120 6.97 -11.93 31.78
C ASP A 120 6.89 -11.03 33.03
N SER A 121 5.67 -10.87 33.56
CA SER A 121 5.41 -10.05 34.76
C SER A 121 5.91 -10.70 36.03
#